data_AF-A0A918ZDG0-F1
#
_entry.id   AF-A0A918ZDG0-F1
#
_cell.length_a   1.000
_cell.length_b   1.000
_cell.length_c   1.000
_cell.angle_alpha   90.00
_cell.angle_beta   90.00
_cell.angle_gamma   90.00
#
_symmetry.space_group_name_H-M   'P 1'
#
loop_
_entity.id
_entity.type
_entity.pdbx_description
1 polymer ?
#
loop_
_entity_poly.entity_id
_entity_poly.type
_entity_poly.pdbx_seq_one_letter_code
_entity_poly.pdbx_strand_id
1 'polypeptide(L)'
;MTALIDRQKILAAAGSDKELAYKLRTYSGRVRFDLPEGAFDLVVEDGVPARAEDVHADLAADVTFSAPAEFWSTAFSAAVPPVGYESFTAGLVRGLSLVGDFVGTVAPWQSGWSRLYQVVRETVAGAPVRKPFQDPFRETDNAVGRYVYVSANGREARIYYETSGHGPIPLLLQATAGADGRQYRHLLADPRMQERFTMYAYDLPYHGKSLPPIGVRWWEETYRPGRDGLINWVVAIADTLGLDNPYFMGCSVGGQLALDLAAERGDRFGAFISLNGWYGNPPLFDGFSNDMFRTPSIADSYAPALNFGATAPQAPEPNAHETYWIYRSAFPGIYAGDNDYFAFEHDLKENGHKIDAHAKPVYVVTGEYDPASDDDVNGGPAVEKFIPGARFIKAAGLGHFAPCDDPIGFGDAIVPILDEVIAQAASADQS
;
A
#
# COMPACT_ATOMS: atom_id res chain seq x y z
N MET A 1 -33.24 -2.63 13.03
CA MET A 1 -34.00 -2.28 11.82
C MET A 1 -33.12 -1.32 11.04
N THR A 2 -32.31 -1.85 10.13
CA THR A 2 -31.69 -1.06 9.07
C THR A 2 -32.81 -0.42 8.25
N ALA A 3 -32.66 0.85 7.90
CA ALA A 3 -33.63 1.52 7.05
C ALA A 3 -33.56 0.90 5.65
N LEU A 4 -34.72 0.67 5.03
CA LEU A 4 -34.81 0.24 3.64
C LEU A 4 -33.92 1.14 2.77
N ILE A 5 -32.99 0.52 2.06
CA ILE A 5 -32.02 1.23 1.23
C ILE A 5 -32.75 1.98 0.10
N ASP A 6 -32.59 3.30 0.09
CA ASP A 6 -33.24 4.18 -0.89
C ASP A 6 -32.48 4.12 -2.23
N ARG A 7 -32.95 3.25 -3.11
CA ARG A 7 -32.37 2.99 -4.43
C ARG A 7 -32.39 4.23 -5.34
N GLN A 8 -33.36 5.13 -5.17
CA GLN A 8 -33.44 6.36 -5.97
C GLN A 8 -32.38 7.37 -5.53
N LYS A 9 -32.08 7.45 -4.23
CA LYS A 9 -30.92 8.23 -3.75
C LYS A 9 -29.61 7.67 -4.26
N ILE A 10 -29.44 6.34 -4.23
CA ILE A 10 -28.25 5.68 -4.79
C ILE A 10 -28.10 5.99 -6.27
N LEU A 11 -29.18 5.86 -7.05
CA LEU A 11 -29.17 6.18 -8.47
C LEU A 11 -28.79 7.65 -8.72
N ALA A 12 -29.36 8.59 -7.96
CA ALA A 12 -29.06 10.01 -8.11
C ALA A 12 -27.60 10.33 -7.76
N ALA A 13 -27.06 9.74 -6.68
CA ALA A 13 -25.67 9.92 -6.27
C ALA A 13 -24.72 9.32 -7.32
N ALA A 14 -24.93 8.06 -7.69
CA ALA A 14 -24.07 7.36 -8.65
C ALA A 14 -24.16 7.93 -10.07
N GLY A 15 -25.35 8.36 -10.51
CA GLY A 15 -25.56 9.01 -11.80
C GLY A 15 -24.98 10.42 -11.91
N SER A 16 -24.65 11.07 -10.79
CA SER A 16 -24.01 12.40 -10.77
C SER A 16 -22.52 12.38 -10.38
N ASP A 17 -21.99 11.21 -10.02
CA ASP A 17 -20.59 11.05 -9.62
C ASP A 17 -19.66 11.05 -10.86
N LYS A 18 -18.88 12.11 -11.00
CA LYS A 18 -17.98 12.32 -12.15
C LYS A 18 -16.81 11.35 -12.18
N GLU A 19 -16.31 10.94 -11.01
CA GLU A 19 -15.19 10.01 -10.91
C GLU A 19 -15.64 8.61 -11.33
N LEU A 20 -16.82 8.19 -10.86
CA LEU A 20 -17.46 6.94 -11.24
C LEU A 20 -17.70 6.90 -12.75
N ALA A 21 -18.32 7.94 -13.32
CA ALA A 21 -18.57 8.02 -14.77
C ALA A 21 -17.28 7.92 -15.58
N TYR A 22 -16.20 8.58 -15.13
CA TYR A 22 -14.90 8.49 -15.78
C TYR A 22 -14.26 7.09 -15.68
N LYS A 23 -14.37 6.45 -14.51
CA LYS A 23 -13.81 5.13 -14.25
C LYS A 23 -14.60 3.99 -14.90
N LEU A 24 -15.90 4.20 -15.12
CA LEU A 24 -16.80 3.30 -15.84
C LEU A 24 -17.03 3.68 -17.30
N ARG A 25 -16.35 4.70 -17.84
CA ARG A 25 -16.50 5.12 -19.25
C ARG A 25 -16.53 3.91 -20.19
N THR A 26 -17.38 3.97 -21.20
CA THR A 26 -17.64 2.90 -22.18
C THR A 26 -18.24 1.60 -21.63
N TYR A 27 -18.41 1.43 -20.31
CA TYR A 27 -19.16 0.29 -19.77
C TYR A 27 -20.66 0.52 -19.97
N SER A 28 -21.36 -0.48 -20.49
CA SER A 28 -22.82 -0.51 -20.48
C SER A 28 -23.26 -1.91 -20.08
N GLY A 29 -24.12 -2.00 -19.08
CA GLY A 29 -24.36 -3.29 -18.46
C GLY A 29 -25.16 -3.21 -17.17
N ARG A 30 -25.26 -4.35 -16.49
CA ARG A 30 -26.08 -4.52 -15.29
C ARG A 30 -25.23 -4.91 -14.09
N VAL A 31 -25.31 -4.09 -13.04
CA VAL A 31 -24.62 -4.29 -11.78
C VAL A 31 -25.63 -4.63 -10.70
N ARG A 32 -25.49 -5.80 -10.07
CA ARG A 32 -26.35 -6.23 -8.98
C ARG A 32 -25.72 -5.95 -7.63
N PHE A 33 -26.51 -5.43 -6.70
CA PHE A 33 -26.19 -5.40 -5.28
C PHE A 33 -27.04 -6.44 -4.58
N ASP A 34 -26.41 -7.50 -4.09
CA ASP A 34 -27.06 -8.55 -3.31
C ASP A 34 -26.98 -8.22 -1.81
N LEU A 35 -28.06 -7.58 -1.33
CA LEU A 35 -28.14 -7.01 0.02
C LEU A 35 -29.14 -7.79 0.88
N PRO A 36 -28.99 -7.80 2.22
CA PRO A 36 -29.84 -8.61 3.11
C PRO A 36 -31.33 -8.29 3.04
N GLU A 37 -31.67 -7.03 2.73
CA GLU A 37 -33.07 -6.56 2.64
C GLU A 37 -33.68 -6.71 1.24
N GLY A 38 -32.93 -7.26 0.29
CA GLY A 38 -33.36 -7.50 -1.08
C GLY A 38 -32.38 -6.94 -2.10
N ALA A 39 -32.08 -7.74 -3.10
CA ALA A 39 -31.21 -7.36 -4.20
C ALA A 39 -31.87 -6.33 -5.12
N PHE A 40 -31.04 -5.50 -5.79
CA PHE A 40 -31.47 -4.60 -6.85
C PHE A 40 -30.39 -4.47 -7.92
N ASP A 41 -30.81 -4.06 -9.11
CA ASP A 41 -29.91 -3.86 -10.25
C ASP A 41 -29.76 -2.36 -10.56
N LEU A 42 -28.53 -1.91 -10.75
CA LEU A 42 -28.20 -0.66 -11.42
C LEU A 42 -27.89 -0.94 -12.89
N VAL A 43 -28.59 -0.26 -13.79
CA VAL A 43 -28.28 -0.28 -15.22
C VAL A 43 -27.37 0.89 -15.52
N VAL A 44 -26.17 0.57 -16.01
CA VAL A 44 -25.16 1.55 -16.41
C VAL A 44 -25.21 1.70 -17.93
N GLU A 45 -25.25 2.94 -18.41
CA GLU A 45 -25.27 3.29 -19.83
C GLU A 45 -24.11 4.26 -20.07
N ASP A 46 -23.15 3.85 -20.90
CA ASP A 46 -21.89 4.57 -21.19
C ASP A 46 -21.18 5.13 -19.94
N GLY A 47 -21.07 4.29 -18.91
CA GLY A 47 -20.41 4.59 -17.64
C GLY A 47 -21.27 5.32 -16.62
N VAL A 48 -22.49 5.72 -16.96
CA VAL A 48 -23.39 6.44 -16.04
C VAL A 48 -24.53 5.52 -15.57
N PRO A 49 -24.70 5.30 -14.26
CA PRO A 49 -25.89 4.64 -13.73
C PRO A 49 -27.16 5.43 -14.10
N ALA A 50 -28.00 4.84 -14.94
CA ALA A 50 -29.17 5.50 -15.54
C ALA A 50 -30.50 5.04 -14.92
N ARG A 51 -30.56 3.79 -14.43
CA ARG A 51 -31.76 3.20 -13.82
C ARG A 51 -31.42 2.31 -12.63
N ALA A 52 -32.34 2.26 -11.67
CA ALA A 52 -32.35 1.29 -10.57
C ALA A 52 -33.64 0.46 -10.66
N GLU A 53 -33.50 -0.85 -10.81
CA GLU A 53 -34.58 -1.78 -11.14
C GLU A 53 -34.65 -2.92 -10.11
N ASP A 54 -35.83 -3.52 -9.97
CA ASP A 54 -35.98 -4.79 -9.24
C ASP A 54 -35.25 -5.91 -9.98
N VAL A 55 -34.76 -6.90 -9.24
CA VAL A 55 -34.13 -8.07 -9.84
C VAL A 55 -35.17 -8.93 -10.56
N HIS A 56 -34.97 -9.13 -11.86
CA HIS A 56 -35.77 -10.02 -12.68
C HIS A 56 -35.02 -11.32 -12.96
N ALA A 57 -35.69 -12.46 -12.81
CA ALA A 57 -35.08 -13.79 -12.97
C ALA A 57 -34.49 -14.02 -14.38
N ASP A 58 -35.06 -13.38 -15.40
CA ASP A 58 -34.64 -13.51 -16.80
C ASP A 58 -33.49 -12.56 -17.18
N LEU A 59 -33.07 -11.67 -16.28
CA LEU A 59 -32.01 -10.68 -16.52
C LEU A 59 -30.80 -11.00 -15.64
N ALA A 60 -29.75 -11.51 -16.27
CA ALA A 60 -28.45 -11.70 -15.64
C ALA A 60 -27.76 -10.34 -15.40
N ALA A 61 -27.07 -10.23 -14.28
CA ALA A 61 -26.14 -9.13 -14.03
C ALA A 61 -24.76 -9.51 -14.55
N ASP A 62 -24.02 -8.53 -15.08
CA ASP A 62 -22.65 -8.75 -15.55
C ASP A 62 -21.69 -8.88 -14.36
N VAL A 63 -21.97 -8.12 -13.29
CA VAL A 63 -21.28 -8.19 -12.01
C VAL A 63 -22.27 -8.12 -10.85
N THR A 64 -21.98 -8.83 -9.76
CA THR A 64 -22.77 -8.83 -8.53
C THR A 64 -21.88 -8.55 -7.32
N PHE A 65 -22.16 -7.48 -6.58
CA PHE A 65 -21.61 -7.26 -5.24
C PHE A 65 -22.35 -8.14 -4.24
N SER A 66 -21.64 -9.01 -3.54
CA SER A 66 -22.21 -9.89 -2.52
C SER A 66 -21.30 -9.98 -1.30
N ALA A 67 -21.90 -10.05 -0.12
CA ALA A 67 -21.20 -10.18 1.16
C ALA A 67 -22.15 -10.76 2.22
N PRO A 68 -21.64 -11.31 3.34
CA PRO A 68 -22.46 -11.69 4.49
C PRO A 68 -23.32 -10.53 5.01
N ALA A 69 -24.48 -10.84 5.62
CA ALA A 69 -25.38 -9.79 6.11
C ALA A 69 -24.75 -8.87 7.17
N GLU A 70 -23.89 -9.43 8.02
CA GLU A 70 -23.11 -8.68 9.00
C GLU A 70 -22.14 -7.67 8.36
N PHE A 71 -21.62 -7.99 7.17
CA PHE A 71 -20.74 -7.08 6.43
C PHE A 71 -21.50 -5.82 6.05
N TRP A 72 -22.66 -5.97 5.42
CA TRP A 72 -23.49 -4.85 4.99
C TRP A 72 -23.98 -4.02 6.17
N SER A 73 -24.40 -4.67 7.26
CA SER A 73 -24.79 -3.96 8.49
C SER A 73 -23.66 -3.12 9.07
N THR A 74 -22.42 -3.60 8.97
CA THR A 74 -21.24 -2.90 9.51
C THR A 74 -20.78 -1.78 8.58
N ALA A 75 -20.67 -2.05 7.28
CA ALA A 75 -20.29 -1.06 6.27
C ALA A 75 -21.27 0.14 6.21
N PHE A 76 -22.55 -0.11 6.49
CA PHE A 76 -23.59 0.93 6.50
C PHE A 76 -23.88 1.53 7.88
N SER A 77 -23.09 1.18 8.91
CA SER A 77 -23.35 1.61 10.29
C SER A 77 -23.00 3.07 10.56
N ALA A 78 -22.03 3.65 9.83
CA ALA A 78 -21.53 5.00 10.06
C ALA A 78 -20.79 5.60 8.85
N ALA A 79 -20.65 6.93 8.88
CA ALA A 79 -19.88 7.68 7.89
C ALA A 79 -18.39 7.36 7.89
N VAL A 80 -17.85 6.86 9.01
CA VAL A 80 -16.55 6.21 9.11
C VAL A 80 -16.81 4.85 9.74
N PRO A 81 -16.87 3.77 8.95
CA PRO A 81 -17.14 2.44 9.50
C PRO A 81 -15.89 1.90 10.22
N PRO A 82 -16.02 0.82 11.01
CA PRO A 82 -14.86 0.09 11.51
C PRO A 82 -13.90 -0.33 10.38
N VAL A 83 -12.63 -0.55 10.72
CA VAL A 83 -11.57 -0.96 9.80
C VAL A 83 -11.93 -2.26 9.06
N GLY A 84 -11.77 -2.24 7.73
CA GLY A 84 -12.08 -3.35 6.84
C GLY A 84 -13.41 -3.22 6.09
N TYR A 85 -14.13 -2.10 6.26
CA TYR A 85 -15.47 -1.89 5.70
C TYR A 85 -15.62 -0.55 4.96
N GLU A 86 -14.56 0.24 4.92
CA GLU A 86 -14.54 1.59 4.37
C GLU A 86 -14.36 1.63 2.84
N SER A 87 -13.76 0.58 2.27
CA SER A 87 -13.46 0.48 0.84
C SER A 87 -13.75 -0.92 0.30
N PHE A 88 -13.85 -1.04 -1.03
CA PHE A 88 -14.00 -2.35 -1.67
C PHE A 88 -12.82 -3.26 -1.36
N THR A 89 -11.59 -2.76 -1.48
CA THR A 89 -10.36 -3.54 -1.23
C THR A 89 -10.32 -4.07 0.20
N ALA A 90 -10.56 -3.20 1.18
CA ALA A 90 -10.59 -3.59 2.59
C ALA A 90 -11.74 -4.57 2.87
N GLY A 91 -12.87 -4.40 2.18
CA GLY A 91 -14.01 -5.30 2.28
C GLY A 91 -13.74 -6.72 1.80
N LEU A 92 -12.80 -6.93 0.86
CA LEU A 92 -12.46 -8.28 0.35
C LEU A 92 -12.02 -9.21 1.49
N VAL A 93 -11.24 -8.70 2.45
CA VAL A 93 -10.79 -9.47 3.62
C VAL A 93 -11.88 -9.65 4.70
N ARG A 94 -13.04 -9.00 4.51
CA ARG A 94 -14.25 -9.13 5.35
C ARG A 94 -15.40 -9.86 4.63
N GLY A 95 -15.11 -10.53 3.51
CA GLY A 95 -16.08 -11.35 2.78
C GLY A 95 -16.91 -10.61 1.73
N LEU A 96 -16.59 -9.34 1.42
CA LEU A 96 -17.11 -8.70 0.21
C LEU A 96 -16.53 -9.39 -1.03
N SER A 97 -17.36 -9.60 -2.03
CA SER A 97 -16.97 -10.19 -3.30
C SER A 97 -17.65 -9.46 -4.46
N LEU A 98 -17.00 -9.49 -5.62
CA LEU A 98 -17.58 -9.07 -6.88
C LEU A 98 -17.56 -10.25 -7.85
N VAL A 99 -18.74 -10.79 -8.14
CA VAL A 99 -18.91 -11.98 -8.97
C VAL A 99 -19.25 -11.56 -10.40
N GLY A 100 -18.46 -11.97 -11.37
CA GLY A 100 -18.67 -11.68 -12.80
C GLY A 100 -17.52 -12.24 -13.65
N ASP A 101 -17.53 -11.98 -14.96
CA ASP A 101 -16.38 -12.31 -15.83
C ASP A 101 -15.15 -11.52 -15.37
N PHE A 102 -14.16 -12.21 -14.81
CA PHE A 102 -13.02 -11.55 -14.21
C PHE A 102 -12.19 -10.76 -15.23
N VAL A 103 -11.89 -11.39 -16.36
CA VAL A 103 -11.05 -10.82 -17.42
C VAL A 103 -11.86 -9.82 -18.25
N GLY A 104 -13.10 -10.19 -18.58
CA GLY A 104 -13.94 -9.42 -19.48
C GLY A 104 -14.63 -8.23 -18.83
N THR A 105 -14.87 -8.22 -17.50
CA THR A 105 -15.70 -7.19 -16.83
C THR A 105 -15.18 -6.73 -15.47
N VAL A 106 -14.70 -7.62 -14.61
CA VAL A 106 -14.25 -7.19 -13.25
C VAL A 106 -12.95 -6.41 -13.33
N ALA A 107 -11.88 -7.01 -13.86
CA ALA A 107 -10.56 -6.41 -13.85
C ALA A 107 -10.46 -5.09 -14.64
N PRO A 108 -11.03 -4.96 -15.86
CA PRO A 108 -10.92 -3.72 -16.63
C PRO A 108 -11.61 -2.51 -15.98
N TRP A 109 -12.67 -2.74 -15.20
CA TRP A 109 -13.47 -1.69 -14.57
C TRP A 109 -13.34 -1.65 -13.03
N GLN A 110 -12.38 -2.35 -12.46
CA GLN A 110 -12.21 -2.46 -11.00
C GLN A 110 -12.16 -1.10 -10.29
N SER A 111 -11.52 -0.09 -10.88
CA SER A 111 -11.50 1.25 -10.27
C SER A 111 -12.92 1.86 -10.15
N GLY A 112 -13.79 1.59 -11.13
CA GLY A 112 -15.19 1.99 -11.11
C GLY A 112 -16.02 1.16 -10.14
N TRP A 113 -15.76 -0.15 -10.03
CA TRP A 113 -16.40 -1.01 -9.02
C TRP A 113 -16.08 -0.55 -7.60
N SER A 114 -14.81 -0.25 -7.32
CA SER A 114 -14.39 0.30 -6.03
C SER A 114 -15.08 1.64 -5.72
N ARG A 115 -15.19 2.55 -6.71
CA ARG A 115 -15.89 3.83 -6.54
C ARG A 115 -17.40 3.65 -6.36
N LEU A 116 -18.02 2.74 -7.11
CA LEU A 116 -19.44 2.46 -7.01
C LEU A 116 -19.81 1.93 -5.62
N TYR A 117 -19.01 0.99 -5.08
CA TYR A 117 -19.14 0.54 -3.70
C TYR A 117 -19.11 1.72 -2.72
N GLN A 118 -18.13 2.61 -2.84
CA GLN A 118 -18.01 3.80 -1.99
C GLN A 118 -19.24 4.70 -2.10
N VAL A 119 -19.68 5.04 -3.32
CA VAL A 119 -20.86 5.90 -3.54
C VAL A 119 -22.12 5.29 -2.90
N VAL A 120 -22.34 3.98 -3.06
CA VAL A 120 -23.47 3.28 -2.42
C VAL A 120 -23.36 3.39 -0.90
N ARG A 121 -22.19 3.06 -0.34
CA ARG A 121 -21.95 3.11 1.10
C ARG A 121 -22.17 4.52 1.68
N GLU A 122 -21.60 5.53 1.05
CA GLU A 122 -21.67 6.93 1.48
C GLU A 122 -23.09 7.50 1.34
N THR A 123 -23.86 7.03 0.35
CA THR A 123 -25.27 7.41 0.20
C THR A 123 -26.13 6.85 1.34
N VAL A 124 -25.82 5.65 1.82
CA VAL A 124 -26.58 4.99 2.91
C VAL A 124 -26.14 5.49 4.29
N ALA A 125 -24.84 5.59 4.55
CA ALA A 125 -24.27 5.80 5.88
C ALA A 125 -23.67 7.21 6.11
N GLY A 126 -23.62 8.03 5.06
CA GLY A 126 -22.91 9.30 5.04
C GLY A 126 -21.46 9.15 4.57
N ALA A 127 -20.92 10.22 3.96
CA ALA A 127 -19.54 10.26 3.52
C ALA A 127 -18.60 10.58 4.70
N PRO A 128 -17.41 9.94 4.78
CA PRO A 128 -16.40 10.31 5.76
C PRO A 128 -15.93 11.74 5.52
N VAL A 129 -15.71 12.50 6.59
CA VAL A 129 -15.06 13.80 6.48
C VAL A 129 -13.57 13.55 6.29
N ARG A 130 -13.07 13.81 5.08
CA ARG A 130 -11.64 13.74 4.75
C ARG A 130 -10.89 14.93 5.33
N LYS A 131 -9.63 14.70 5.72
CA LYS A 131 -8.70 15.75 6.12
C LYS A 131 -8.47 16.70 4.94
N PRO A 132 -8.29 18.01 5.18
CA PRO A 132 -7.99 18.95 4.11
C PRO A 132 -6.61 18.65 3.50
N PHE A 133 -6.48 18.84 2.20
CA PHE A 133 -5.18 18.84 1.54
C PHE A 133 -4.30 19.97 2.10
N GLN A 134 -3.06 19.64 2.41
CA GLN A 134 -2.05 20.59 2.87
C GLN A 134 -0.73 20.30 2.16
N ASP A 135 -0.01 21.37 1.83
CA ASP A 135 1.34 21.33 1.24
C ASP A 135 2.26 22.24 2.05
N PRO A 136 2.50 21.94 3.35
CA PRO A 136 3.24 22.83 4.24
C PRO A 136 4.73 22.84 3.95
N PHE A 137 5.23 21.85 3.20
CA PHE A 137 6.65 21.64 2.97
C PHE A 137 7.14 22.23 1.65
N ARG A 138 6.32 23.00 0.95
CA ARG A 138 6.67 23.59 -0.36
C ARG A 138 8.00 24.36 -0.35
N GLU A 139 8.24 25.16 0.69
CA GLU A 139 9.45 25.98 0.79
C GLU A 139 10.71 25.16 1.16
N THR A 140 10.51 23.94 1.69
CA THR A 140 11.57 23.01 2.09
C THR A 140 11.68 21.80 1.17
N ASP A 141 10.84 21.72 0.12
CA ASP A 141 10.93 20.72 -0.94
C ASP A 141 12.14 21.02 -1.84
N ASN A 142 13.30 20.55 -1.39
CA ASN A 142 14.60 20.80 -1.97
C ASN A 142 15.32 19.50 -2.39
N ALA A 143 14.58 18.40 -2.51
CA ALA A 143 15.12 17.10 -2.86
C ALA A 143 15.83 17.14 -4.22
N VAL A 144 16.99 16.49 -4.30
CA VAL A 144 17.81 16.43 -5.52
C VAL A 144 17.86 14.99 -6.03
N GLY A 145 17.37 14.80 -7.26
CA GLY A 145 17.49 13.54 -7.98
C GLY A 145 18.88 13.30 -8.56
N ARG A 146 19.43 12.09 -8.38
CA ARG A 146 20.72 11.66 -8.92
C ARG A 146 20.65 10.23 -9.47
N TYR A 147 21.65 9.89 -10.27
CA TYR A 147 21.88 8.51 -10.71
C TYR A 147 23.24 8.02 -10.24
N VAL A 148 23.33 6.74 -9.91
CA VAL A 148 24.58 6.05 -9.57
C VAL A 148 24.58 4.65 -10.18
N TYR A 149 25.76 4.11 -10.49
CA TYR A 149 25.89 2.74 -11.00
C TYR A 149 26.22 1.82 -9.83
N VAL A 150 25.37 0.82 -9.61
CA VAL A 150 25.48 -0.11 -8.49
C VAL A 150 25.62 -1.52 -9.04
N SER A 151 26.57 -2.27 -8.48
CA SER A 151 26.77 -3.68 -8.80
C SER A 151 26.31 -4.57 -7.64
N ALA A 152 25.36 -5.45 -7.90
CA ALA A 152 24.89 -6.45 -6.96
C ALA A 152 24.39 -7.69 -7.69
N ASN A 153 24.38 -8.85 -7.04
CA ASN A 153 23.87 -10.10 -7.64
C ASN A 153 24.55 -10.46 -8.99
N GLY A 154 25.83 -10.10 -9.15
CA GLY A 154 26.58 -10.30 -10.40
C GLY A 154 26.07 -9.46 -11.59
N ARG A 155 25.26 -8.42 -11.35
CA ARG A 155 24.68 -7.52 -12.35
C ARG A 155 24.97 -6.07 -11.98
N GLU A 156 24.98 -5.18 -12.97
CA GLU A 156 25.09 -3.74 -12.76
C GLU A 156 23.78 -3.05 -13.15
N ALA A 157 23.32 -2.10 -12.35
CA ALA A 157 22.15 -1.28 -12.63
C ALA A 157 22.45 0.20 -12.43
N ARG A 158 21.84 1.05 -13.27
CA ARG A 158 21.84 2.50 -13.07
C ARG A 158 20.66 2.86 -12.16
N ILE A 159 20.96 3.11 -10.90
CA ILE A 159 19.99 3.40 -9.85
C ILE A 159 19.73 4.90 -9.78
N TYR A 160 18.45 5.28 -9.82
CA TYR A 160 17.97 6.60 -9.46
C TYR A 160 17.70 6.69 -7.96
N TYR A 161 17.97 7.85 -7.37
CA TYR A 161 17.51 8.19 -6.03
C TYR A 161 17.29 9.69 -5.89
N GLU A 162 16.43 10.08 -4.98
CA GLU A 162 16.26 11.44 -4.50
C GLU A 162 16.86 11.55 -3.10
N THR A 163 17.58 12.65 -2.87
CA THR A 163 18.19 12.92 -1.56
C THR A 163 17.85 14.31 -1.07
N SER A 164 17.63 14.41 0.24
CA SER A 164 17.27 15.64 0.94
C SER A 164 17.74 15.58 2.39
N GLY A 165 17.86 16.75 3.02
CA GLY A 165 18.28 16.88 4.41
C GLY A 165 19.78 17.00 4.61
N HIS A 166 20.14 17.36 5.83
CA HIS A 166 21.52 17.61 6.25
C HIS A 166 21.79 17.06 7.65
N GLY A 167 20.87 16.25 8.18
CA GLY A 167 21.05 15.60 9.47
C GLY A 167 22.14 14.53 9.43
N PRO A 168 22.74 14.22 10.59
CA PRO A 168 23.94 13.38 10.65
C PRO A 168 23.68 11.90 10.33
N ILE A 169 22.42 11.44 10.36
CA ILE A 169 22.07 10.03 10.18
C ILE A 169 21.63 9.80 8.73
N PRO A 170 22.32 8.95 7.95
CA PRO A 170 21.82 8.55 6.64
C PRO A 170 20.55 7.70 6.81
N LEU A 171 19.50 7.98 6.05
CA LEU A 171 18.26 7.20 6.05
C LEU A 171 17.89 6.74 4.65
N LEU A 172 17.87 5.43 4.45
CA LEU A 172 17.41 4.79 3.22
C LEU A 172 15.90 4.56 3.27
N LEU A 173 15.18 4.92 2.20
CA LEU A 173 13.73 4.84 2.10
C LEU A 173 13.33 3.88 0.96
N GLN A 174 12.63 2.79 1.30
CA GLN A 174 12.20 1.75 0.36
C GLN A 174 10.69 1.78 0.12
N ALA A 175 10.29 1.98 -1.13
CA ALA A 175 8.91 2.01 -1.56
C ALA A 175 8.19 0.65 -1.42
N THR A 176 6.86 0.70 -1.52
CA THR A 176 6.00 -0.49 -1.56
C THR A 176 6.12 -1.25 -2.88
N ALA A 177 5.51 -2.42 -2.96
CA ALA A 177 5.51 -3.28 -4.15
C ALA A 177 5.11 -2.51 -5.43
N GLY A 178 5.92 -2.62 -6.49
CA GLY A 178 5.67 -2.00 -7.79
C GLY A 178 5.66 -0.47 -7.80
N ALA A 179 5.99 0.19 -6.69
CA ALA A 179 6.04 1.63 -6.56
C ALA A 179 7.50 2.14 -6.55
N ASP A 180 7.71 3.41 -6.23
CA ASP A 180 9.02 4.04 -6.31
C ASP A 180 9.14 5.21 -5.31
N GLY A 181 10.30 5.87 -5.30
CA GLY A 181 10.66 6.90 -4.32
C GLY A 181 9.67 8.06 -4.19
N ARG A 182 8.78 8.27 -5.17
CA ARG A 182 7.71 9.29 -5.10
C ARG A 182 6.80 9.12 -3.87
N GLN A 183 6.67 7.91 -3.32
CA GLN A 183 5.89 7.68 -2.09
C GLN A 183 6.46 8.42 -0.86
N TYR A 184 7.72 8.84 -0.91
CA TYR A 184 8.40 9.53 0.18
C TYR A 184 8.63 11.02 -0.09
N ARG A 185 8.08 11.60 -1.17
CA ARG A 185 8.32 13.00 -1.54
C ARG A 185 8.00 13.98 -0.40
N HIS A 186 6.93 13.74 0.35
CA HIS A 186 6.51 14.63 1.44
C HIS A 186 7.43 14.49 2.64
N LEU A 187 7.94 13.28 2.90
CA LEU A 187 8.92 13.02 3.95
C LEU A 187 10.27 13.68 3.63
N LEU A 188 10.69 13.60 2.36
CA LEU A 188 11.90 14.28 1.87
C LEU A 188 11.81 15.80 2.01
N ALA A 189 10.60 16.37 1.95
CA ALA A 189 10.36 17.80 2.09
C ALA A 189 10.16 18.25 3.55
N ASP A 190 9.89 17.34 4.49
CA ASP A 190 9.62 17.69 5.89
C ASP A 190 10.90 18.18 6.60
N PRO A 191 10.95 19.45 7.07
CA PRO A 191 12.14 19.99 7.73
C PRO A 191 12.52 19.25 9.00
N ARG A 192 11.54 18.69 9.74
CA ARG A 192 11.80 17.89 10.95
C ARG A 192 12.64 16.66 10.61
N MET A 193 12.38 16.06 9.44
CA MET A 193 13.13 14.92 8.93
C MET A 193 14.50 15.34 8.40
N GLN A 194 14.55 16.44 7.62
CA GLN A 194 15.79 16.99 7.05
C GLN A 194 16.84 17.38 8.10
N GLU A 195 16.40 17.85 9.28
CA GLU A 195 17.28 18.19 10.40
C GLU A 195 17.91 16.96 11.05
N ARG A 196 17.18 15.83 11.09
CA ARG A 196 17.62 14.57 11.74
C ARG A 196 18.41 13.68 10.80
N PHE A 197 18.03 13.66 9.52
CA PHE A 197 18.52 12.71 8.56
C PHE A 197 19.08 13.38 7.30
N THR A 198 20.04 12.72 6.66
CA THR A 198 20.28 12.84 5.23
C THR A 198 19.57 11.66 4.56
N MET A 199 18.45 11.93 3.91
CA MET A 199 17.54 10.91 3.39
C MET A 199 17.86 10.53 1.95
N TYR A 200 17.58 9.29 1.60
CA TYR A 200 17.80 8.70 0.27
C TYR A 200 16.61 7.82 -0.10
N ALA A 201 15.66 8.37 -0.88
CA ALA A 201 14.59 7.60 -1.50
C ALA A 201 15.08 7.06 -2.83
N TYR A 202 15.42 5.78 -2.87
CA TYR A 202 15.98 5.14 -4.05
C TYR A 202 14.92 4.30 -4.78
N ASP A 203 15.10 4.18 -6.08
CA ASP A 203 14.32 3.28 -6.91
C ASP A 203 15.15 2.01 -7.11
N LEU A 204 14.66 0.84 -6.68
CA LEU A 204 15.27 -0.44 -7.03
C LEU A 204 15.35 -0.61 -8.56
N PRO A 205 16.23 -1.46 -9.11
CA PRO A 205 16.10 -1.87 -10.50
C PRO A 205 14.64 -2.27 -10.81
N TYR A 206 14.17 -1.94 -12.01
CA TYR A 206 12.77 -2.14 -12.47
C TYR A 206 11.74 -1.14 -11.95
N HIS A 207 12.11 -0.21 -11.06
CA HIS A 207 11.18 0.71 -10.42
C HIS A 207 11.45 2.16 -10.82
N GLY A 208 10.39 2.97 -10.87
CA GLY A 208 10.48 4.41 -11.12
C GLY A 208 11.40 4.78 -12.27
N LYS A 209 12.48 5.50 -11.96
CA LYS A 209 13.48 5.96 -12.93
C LYS A 209 14.70 5.03 -13.04
N SER A 210 14.76 3.97 -12.23
CA SER A 210 15.77 2.90 -12.29
C SER A 210 15.35 1.83 -13.29
N LEU A 211 15.96 1.85 -14.47
CA LEU A 211 15.74 0.82 -15.48
C LEU A 211 16.27 -0.55 -15.00
N PRO A 212 15.79 -1.65 -15.63
CA PRO A 212 16.33 -2.98 -15.38
C PRO A 212 17.87 -3.05 -15.54
N PRO A 213 18.54 -4.03 -14.91
CA PRO A 213 20.00 -4.14 -14.96
C PRO A 213 20.58 -4.20 -16.39
N ILE A 214 21.75 -3.61 -16.55
CA ILE A 214 22.45 -3.44 -17.81
C ILE A 214 22.85 -4.82 -18.37
N GLY A 215 22.64 -5.00 -19.68
CA GLY A 215 23.00 -6.25 -20.37
C GLY A 215 22.05 -7.42 -20.14
N VAL A 216 20.97 -7.23 -19.37
CA VAL A 216 19.95 -8.27 -19.13
C VAL A 216 18.81 -8.13 -20.14
N ARG A 217 18.42 -9.24 -20.80
CA ARG A 217 17.25 -9.31 -21.69
C ARG A 217 15.97 -9.48 -20.88
N TRP A 218 15.70 -8.53 -20.01
CA TRP A 218 14.62 -8.61 -19.03
C TRP A 218 13.22 -8.78 -19.64
N TRP A 219 12.99 -8.36 -20.88
CA TRP A 219 11.73 -8.56 -21.60
C TRP A 219 11.47 -10.03 -22.00
N GLU A 220 12.41 -10.93 -21.76
CA GLU A 220 12.26 -12.38 -21.97
C GLU A 220 12.10 -13.16 -20.66
N GLU A 221 12.15 -12.47 -19.52
CA GLU A 221 12.13 -13.07 -18.19
C GLU A 221 11.01 -12.47 -17.33
N THR A 222 10.44 -13.26 -16.43
CA THR A 222 9.52 -12.72 -15.42
C THR A 222 10.33 -12.10 -14.29
N TYR A 223 10.03 -10.86 -13.92
CA TYR A 223 10.60 -10.26 -12.71
C TYR A 223 10.10 -11.00 -11.46
N ARG A 224 11.00 -11.73 -10.80
CA ARG A 224 10.77 -12.47 -9.56
C ARG A 224 12.00 -12.31 -8.65
N PRO A 225 12.07 -11.21 -7.89
CA PRO A 225 13.17 -11.01 -6.96
C PRO A 225 13.08 -12.04 -5.82
N GLY A 226 14.22 -12.62 -5.44
CA GLY A 226 14.33 -13.40 -4.20
C GLY A 226 14.81 -12.52 -3.04
N ARG A 227 14.62 -12.98 -1.80
CA ARG A 227 14.98 -12.23 -0.58
C ARG A 227 16.43 -11.73 -0.60
N ASP A 228 17.38 -12.64 -0.81
CA ASP A 228 18.80 -12.31 -0.85
C ASP A 228 19.14 -11.30 -1.96
N GLY A 229 18.44 -11.40 -3.10
CA GLY A 229 18.60 -10.49 -4.22
C GLY A 229 18.25 -9.05 -3.84
N LEU A 230 17.12 -8.85 -3.17
CA LEU A 230 16.68 -7.53 -2.69
C LEU A 230 17.65 -6.99 -1.63
N ILE A 231 17.99 -7.80 -0.62
CA ILE A 231 18.96 -7.44 0.43
C ILE A 231 20.28 -6.98 -0.19
N ASN A 232 20.83 -7.74 -1.14
CA ASN A 232 22.10 -7.44 -1.78
C ASN A 232 22.05 -6.11 -2.55
N TRP A 233 20.91 -5.78 -3.19
CA TRP A 233 20.75 -4.48 -3.83
C TRP A 233 20.78 -3.33 -2.83
N VAL A 234 20.05 -3.42 -1.72
CA VAL A 234 20.02 -2.37 -0.70
C VAL A 234 21.41 -2.16 -0.09
N VAL A 235 22.09 -3.24 0.30
CA VAL A 235 23.45 -3.17 0.85
C VAL A 235 24.42 -2.55 -0.16
N ALA A 236 24.36 -2.96 -1.43
CA ALA A 236 25.22 -2.39 -2.46
C ALA A 236 24.92 -0.92 -2.74
N ILE A 237 23.66 -0.48 -2.64
CA ILE A 237 23.28 0.94 -2.75
C ILE A 237 23.91 1.73 -1.60
N ALA A 238 23.78 1.25 -0.35
CA ALA A 238 24.39 1.87 0.82
C ALA A 238 25.92 2.00 0.65
N ASP A 239 26.58 0.92 0.23
CA ASP A 239 28.03 0.87 -0.01
C ASP A 239 28.47 1.84 -1.09
N THR A 240 27.75 1.87 -2.22
CA THR A 240 28.09 2.73 -3.37
C THR A 240 27.91 4.21 -3.05
N LEU A 241 26.92 4.54 -2.22
CA LEU A 241 26.70 5.90 -1.71
C LEU A 241 27.64 6.27 -0.56
N GLY A 242 28.44 5.31 -0.05
CA GLY A 242 29.37 5.51 1.05
C GLY A 242 28.68 5.80 2.38
N LEU A 243 27.50 5.21 2.61
CA LEU A 243 26.71 5.43 3.81
C LEU A 243 27.23 4.54 4.94
N ASP A 244 27.72 5.17 6.01
CA ASP A 244 28.14 4.46 7.22
C ASP A 244 26.93 4.23 8.15
N ASN A 245 26.69 2.97 8.49
CA ASN A 245 25.63 2.52 9.39
C ASN A 245 24.26 3.20 9.15
N PRO A 246 23.74 3.26 7.91
CA PRO A 246 22.50 3.96 7.60
C PRO A 246 21.32 3.35 8.37
N TYR A 247 20.32 4.18 8.64
CA TYR A 247 19.01 3.69 9.07
C TYR A 247 18.23 3.26 7.84
N PHE A 248 17.34 2.29 8.01
CA PHE A 248 16.47 1.81 6.95
C PHE A 248 15.01 1.95 7.33
N MET A 249 14.22 2.58 6.47
CA MET A 249 12.77 2.64 6.59
C MET A 249 12.13 2.17 5.29
N GLY A 250 11.16 1.27 5.37
CA GLY A 250 10.43 0.80 4.20
C GLY A 250 8.97 0.53 4.51
N CYS A 251 8.12 0.54 3.48
CA CYS A 251 6.69 0.31 3.62
C CYS A 251 6.23 -0.96 2.90
N SER A 252 5.35 -1.75 3.52
CA SER A 252 4.77 -2.97 2.95
C SER A 252 5.87 -4.01 2.62
N VAL A 253 6.10 -4.33 1.34
CA VAL A 253 7.31 -5.06 0.88
C VAL A 253 8.60 -4.45 1.42
N GLY A 254 8.71 -3.13 1.42
CA GLY A 254 9.85 -2.45 2.05
C GLY A 254 9.89 -2.61 3.58
N GLY A 255 8.72 -2.75 4.21
CA GLY A 255 8.60 -3.00 5.65
C GLY A 255 9.09 -4.40 6.02
N GLN A 256 8.72 -5.43 5.25
CA GLN A 256 9.26 -6.78 5.39
C GLN A 256 10.77 -6.81 5.09
N LEU A 257 11.21 -6.08 4.05
CA LEU A 257 12.63 -5.97 3.74
C LEU A 257 13.42 -5.33 4.88
N ALA A 258 12.85 -4.37 5.63
CA ALA A 258 13.47 -3.83 6.83
C ALA A 258 13.74 -4.92 7.88
N LEU A 259 12.79 -5.84 8.06
CA LEU A 259 12.90 -6.94 9.02
C LEU A 259 13.87 -8.03 8.53
N ASP A 260 13.86 -8.34 7.24
CA ASP A 260 14.83 -9.28 6.64
C ASP A 260 16.27 -8.72 6.68
N LEU A 261 16.44 -7.41 6.46
CA LEU A 261 17.72 -6.74 6.64
C LEU A 261 18.17 -6.80 8.09
N ALA A 262 17.27 -6.62 9.07
CA ALA A 262 17.59 -6.79 10.48
C ALA A 262 18.07 -8.22 10.80
N ALA A 263 17.41 -9.23 10.22
CA ALA A 263 17.73 -10.64 10.46
C ALA A 263 19.04 -11.09 9.78
N GLU A 264 19.31 -10.62 8.57
CA GLU A 264 20.38 -11.16 7.74
C GLU A 264 21.59 -10.24 7.60
N ARG A 265 21.42 -8.92 7.81
CA ARG A 265 22.45 -7.88 7.64
C ARG A 265 22.38 -6.81 8.74
N GLY A 266 21.99 -7.21 9.96
CA GLY A 266 21.84 -6.33 11.11
C GLY A 266 23.08 -5.49 11.42
N ASP A 267 24.27 -6.03 11.15
CA ASP A 267 25.57 -5.37 11.33
C ASP A 267 25.82 -4.20 10.36
N ARG A 268 25.05 -4.11 9.26
CA ARG A 268 25.25 -3.11 8.21
C ARG A 268 24.44 -1.83 8.41
N PHE A 269 23.48 -1.82 9.33
CA PHE A 269 22.52 -0.71 9.51
C PHE A 269 22.38 -0.30 10.98
N GLY A 270 22.02 0.96 11.19
CA GLY A 270 21.92 1.54 12.53
C GLY A 270 20.58 1.30 13.21
N ALA A 271 19.50 1.20 12.44
CA ALA A 271 18.15 0.92 12.91
C ALA A 271 17.23 0.50 11.74
N PHE A 272 16.13 -0.17 12.09
CA PHE A 272 15.14 -0.68 11.14
C PHE A 272 13.74 -0.20 11.50
N ILE A 273 13.11 0.52 10.57
CA ILE A 273 11.75 1.06 10.71
C ILE A 273 10.88 0.40 9.65
N SER A 274 10.12 -0.59 10.08
CA SER A 274 9.19 -1.35 9.25
C SER A 274 7.82 -0.68 9.26
N LEU A 275 7.41 -0.06 8.14
CA LEU A 275 6.07 0.49 8.01
C LEU A 275 5.15 -0.58 7.42
N ASN A 276 4.06 -0.90 8.11
CA ASN A 276 3.07 -1.90 7.66
C ASN A 276 3.70 -3.28 7.29
N GLY A 277 4.82 -3.64 7.93
CA GLY A 277 5.47 -4.93 7.74
C GLY A 277 4.82 -6.04 8.55
N TRP A 278 4.97 -7.26 8.05
CA TRP A 278 4.42 -8.47 8.65
C TRP A 278 5.55 -9.27 9.31
N TYR A 279 5.24 -10.01 10.37
CA TYR A 279 6.13 -11.00 10.98
C TYR A 279 6.29 -12.26 10.11
N GLY A 280 5.23 -12.66 9.42
CA GLY A 280 5.25 -13.77 8.48
C GLY A 280 4.02 -13.75 7.61
N ASN A 281 3.86 -14.75 6.74
CA ASN A 281 2.79 -14.72 5.76
C ASN A 281 1.45 -15.17 6.38
N PRO A 282 0.38 -14.37 6.29
CA PRO A 282 -0.93 -14.79 6.71
C PRO A 282 -1.51 -15.85 5.76
N PRO A 283 -2.42 -16.71 6.25
CA PRO A 283 -3.10 -17.72 5.43
C PRO A 283 -3.86 -17.15 4.22
N LEU A 284 -4.13 -15.83 4.21
CA LEU A 284 -4.75 -15.14 3.08
C LEU A 284 -3.96 -15.33 1.77
N PHE A 285 -2.64 -15.56 1.85
CA PHE A 285 -1.80 -15.80 0.68
C PHE A 285 -1.72 -17.27 0.26
N ASP A 286 -2.28 -18.20 1.04
CA ASP A 286 -2.29 -19.62 0.70
C ASP A 286 -3.11 -19.85 -0.57
N GLY A 287 -2.42 -20.21 -1.66
CA GLY A 287 -3.05 -20.44 -2.96
C GLY A 287 -3.43 -19.17 -3.73
N PHE A 288 -3.12 -17.98 -3.21
CA PHE A 288 -3.22 -16.74 -3.98
C PHE A 288 -2.07 -16.65 -4.98
N SER A 289 -2.37 -16.37 -6.24
CA SER A 289 -1.35 -16.23 -7.28
C SER A 289 -1.26 -14.79 -7.78
N ASN A 290 -0.10 -14.17 -7.59
CA ASN A 290 0.20 -12.86 -8.16
C ASN A 290 0.35 -12.89 -9.68
N ASP A 291 0.36 -14.07 -10.33
CA ASP A 291 0.41 -14.16 -11.79
C ASP A 291 -0.76 -13.40 -12.44
N MET A 292 -1.88 -13.21 -11.74
CA MET A 292 -2.98 -12.37 -12.21
C MET A 292 -2.53 -10.93 -12.56
N PHE A 293 -1.57 -10.37 -11.83
CA PHE A 293 -1.07 -9.00 -12.00
C PHE A 293 0.04 -8.87 -13.06
N ARG A 294 0.38 -9.97 -13.75
CA ARG A 294 1.31 -10.01 -14.89
C ARG A 294 0.74 -10.76 -16.09
N THR A 295 -0.52 -11.21 -16.00
CA THR A 295 -1.18 -11.96 -17.06
C THR A 295 -1.66 -10.96 -18.13
N PRO A 296 -1.25 -11.10 -19.40
CA PRO A 296 -1.54 -10.09 -20.43
C PRO A 296 -3.03 -9.82 -20.72
N SER A 297 -3.92 -10.77 -20.42
CA SER A 297 -5.36 -10.58 -20.61
C SER A 297 -6.03 -9.83 -19.47
N ILE A 298 -5.40 -9.73 -18.30
CA ILE A 298 -5.93 -8.99 -17.16
C ILE A 298 -5.49 -7.53 -17.28
N ALA A 299 -6.43 -6.60 -17.06
CA ALA A 299 -6.13 -5.19 -17.20
C ALA A 299 -5.10 -4.71 -16.16
N ASP A 300 -4.04 -4.04 -16.62
CA ASP A 300 -2.98 -3.48 -15.78
C ASP A 300 -3.49 -2.46 -14.74
N SER A 301 -4.71 -1.94 -14.91
CA SER A 301 -5.37 -1.07 -13.94
C SER A 301 -5.91 -1.79 -12.69
N TYR A 302 -5.95 -3.13 -12.68
CA TYR A 302 -6.52 -3.91 -11.59
C TYR A 302 -5.75 -3.72 -10.27
N ALA A 303 -4.44 -3.96 -10.25
CA ALA A 303 -3.60 -3.74 -9.07
C ALA A 303 -3.65 -2.28 -8.58
N PRO A 304 -3.46 -1.24 -9.42
CA PRO A 304 -3.61 0.15 -8.99
C PRO A 304 -4.97 0.47 -8.35
N ALA A 305 -6.07 -0.14 -8.84
CA ALA A 305 -7.39 0.06 -8.24
C ALA A 305 -7.52 -0.57 -6.84
N LEU A 306 -6.90 -1.74 -6.63
CA LEU A 306 -6.84 -2.36 -5.31
C LEU A 306 -6.03 -1.50 -4.33
N ASN A 307 -4.83 -1.07 -4.74
CA ASN A 307 -3.96 -0.22 -3.93
C ASN A 307 -4.63 1.12 -3.58
N PHE A 308 -5.36 1.74 -4.52
CA PHE A 308 -6.12 2.95 -4.19
C PHE A 308 -7.19 2.71 -3.11
N GLY A 309 -7.80 1.53 -3.07
CA GLY A 309 -8.73 1.16 -2.01
C GLY A 309 -8.08 0.89 -0.65
N ALA A 310 -6.77 0.76 -0.57
CA ALA A 310 -6.04 0.57 0.70
C ALA A 310 -5.56 1.89 1.34
N THR A 311 -5.91 3.05 0.77
CA THR A 311 -5.69 4.36 1.41
C THR A 311 -6.69 4.59 2.55
N ALA A 312 -6.31 5.36 3.56
CA ALA A 312 -7.21 5.62 4.70
C ALA A 312 -8.49 6.38 4.27
N PRO A 313 -9.65 6.10 4.88
CA PRO A 313 -10.93 6.71 4.47
C PRO A 313 -11.00 8.21 4.75
N GLN A 314 -10.16 8.71 5.64
CA GLN A 314 -10.08 10.14 5.99
C GLN A 314 -8.84 10.83 5.44
N ALA A 315 -7.99 10.12 4.69
CA ALA A 315 -6.83 10.72 4.02
C ALA A 315 -7.27 11.88 3.09
N PRO A 316 -6.47 12.96 2.97
CA PRO A 316 -6.72 13.99 1.97
C PRO A 316 -6.90 13.40 0.58
N GLU A 317 -8.02 13.74 -0.07
CA GLU A 317 -8.40 13.13 -1.34
C GLU A 317 -7.38 13.31 -2.47
N PRO A 318 -6.71 14.47 -2.63
CA PRO A 318 -5.66 14.62 -3.63
C PRO A 318 -4.46 13.69 -3.39
N ASN A 319 -4.09 13.45 -2.12
CA ASN A 319 -2.97 12.58 -1.75
C ASN A 319 -3.30 11.10 -2.00
N ALA A 320 -4.51 10.65 -1.68
CA ALA A 320 -4.95 9.30 -2.03
C ALA A 320 -4.91 9.07 -3.58
N HIS A 321 -5.29 10.09 -4.36
CA HIS A 321 -5.18 10.05 -5.81
C HIS A 321 -3.73 10.12 -6.32
N GLU A 322 -2.81 10.75 -5.59
CA GLU A 322 -1.37 10.70 -5.87
C GLU A 322 -0.84 9.26 -5.73
N THR A 323 -1.27 8.52 -4.70
CA THR A 323 -0.95 7.09 -4.57
C THR A 323 -1.45 6.30 -5.79
N TYR A 324 -2.70 6.52 -6.21
CA TYR A 324 -3.24 5.87 -7.41
C TYR A 324 -2.43 6.21 -8.66
N TRP A 325 -1.99 7.46 -8.81
CA TRP A 325 -1.15 7.91 -9.92
C TRP A 325 0.19 7.16 -9.98
N ILE A 326 0.88 7.03 -8.83
CA ILE A 326 2.15 6.31 -8.73
C ILE A 326 1.99 4.89 -9.27
N TYR A 327 1.01 4.15 -8.76
CA TYR A 327 0.74 2.78 -9.20
C TYR A 327 0.34 2.66 -10.67
N ARG A 328 -0.42 3.63 -11.20
CA ARG A 328 -0.80 3.65 -12.63
C ARG A 328 0.36 3.93 -13.58
N SER A 329 1.50 4.36 -13.06
CA SER A 329 2.71 4.67 -13.84
C SER A 329 3.81 3.61 -13.75
N ALA A 330 3.57 2.52 -13.01
CA ALA A 330 4.49 1.39 -12.89
C ALA A 330 4.45 0.46 -14.12
N PHE A 331 5.55 -0.24 -14.38
CA PHE A 331 5.59 -1.25 -15.44
C PHE A 331 4.78 -2.50 -15.02
N PRO A 332 3.93 -3.07 -15.90
CA PRO A 332 3.14 -4.26 -15.59
C PRO A 332 3.99 -5.46 -15.15
N GLY A 333 3.53 -6.18 -14.14
CA GLY A 333 4.20 -7.36 -13.59
C GLY A 333 5.30 -7.10 -12.57
N ILE A 334 5.77 -5.86 -12.40
CA ILE A 334 6.73 -5.52 -11.31
C ILE A 334 6.06 -5.63 -9.94
N TYR A 335 4.86 -5.04 -9.79
CA TYR A 335 4.02 -5.23 -8.61
C TYR A 335 3.84 -6.70 -8.24
N ALA A 336 3.62 -7.56 -9.24
CA ALA A 336 3.46 -8.99 -9.01
C ALA A 336 4.74 -9.63 -8.46
N GLY A 337 5.92 -9.26 -9.00
CA GLY A 337 7.20 -9.83 -8.59
C GLY A 337 7.56 -9.47 -7.16
N ASP A 338 7.37 -8.22 -6.78
CA ASP A 338 7.56 -7.79 -5.39
C ASP A 338 6.60 -8.48 -4.42
N ASN A 339 5.36 -8.71 -4.84
CA ASN A 339 4.40 -9.46 -4.04
C ASN A 339 4.69 -10.96 -3.98
N ASP A 340 5.44 -11.52 -4.94
CA ASP A 340 5.93 -12.90 -4.81
C ASP A 340 6.97 -12.99 -3.70
N TYR A 341 7.89 -12.02 -3.62
CA TYR A 341 8.78 -11.89 -2.47
C TYR A 341 7.97 -11.72 -1.18
N PHE A 342 7.00 -10.79 -1.18
CA PHE A 342 6.16 -10.49 -0.04
C PHE A 342 5.48 -11.73 0.55
N ALA A 343 4.90 -12.55 -0.32
CA ALA A 343 4.02 -13.65 0.05
C ALA A 343 4.75 -14.97 0.26
N PHE A 344 5.95 -15.16 -0.32
CA PHE A 344 6.58 -16.49 -0.38
C PHE A 344 8.04 -16.54 0.06
N GLU A 345 8.76 -15.41 0.11
CA GLU A 345 10.20 -15.39 0.43
C GLU A 345 10.49 -14.85 1.84
N HIS A 346 9.61 -13.98 2.34
CA HIS A 346 9.70 -13.43 3.69
C HIS A 346 8.98 -14.33 4.71
N ASP A 347 9.66 -14.74 5.78
CA ASP A 347 9.04 -15.37 6.96
C ASP A 347 9.97 -15.31 8.19
N LEU A 348 9.69 -14.44 9.16
CA LEU A 348 10.50 -14.33 10.38
C LEU A 348 10.30 -15.49 11.36
N LYS A 349 9.39 -16.42 11.09
CA LYS A 349 9.38 -17.71 11.81
C LYS A 349 10.66 -18.50 11.52
N GLU A 350 11.27 -18.29 10.34
CA GLU A 350 12.50 -18.96 9.95
C GLU A 350 13.75 -18.28 10.54
N ASN A 351 13.84 -16.95 10.42
CA ASN A 351 15.09 -16.20 10.70
C ASN A 351 14.92 -15.04 11.69
N GLY A 352 13.72 -14.77 12.21
CA GLY A 352 13.50 -13.69 13.18
C GLY A 352 14.30 -13.85 14.47
N HIS A 353 14.68 -15.08 14.84
CA HIS A 353 15.58 -15.37 15.96
C HIS A 353 17.00 -14.82 15.81
N LYS A 354 17.39 -14.37 14.60
CA LYS A 354 18.67 -13.71 14.33
C LYS A 354 18.65 -12.21 14.66
N ILE A 355 17.47 -11.61 14.81
CA ILE A 355 17.32 -10.18 15.05
C ILE A 355 17.68 -9.87 16.51
N ASP A 356 18.69 -9.02 16.69
CA ASP A 356 19.02 -8.42 17.98
C ASP A 356 18.54 -6.97 18.02
N ALA A 357 17.28 -6.78 18.44
CA ALA A 357 16.65 -5.47 18.51
C ALA A 357 17.13 -4.62 19.72
N HIS A 358 17.92 -5.20 20.63
CA HIS A 358 18.61 -4.45 21.68
C HIS A 358 19.89 -3.79 21.15
N ALA A 359 20.62 -4.49 20.27
CA ALA A 359 21.80 -3.95 19.62
C ALA A 359 21.46 -2.91 18.55
N LYS A 360 20.48 -3.19 17.68
CA LYS A 360 20.02 -2.29 16.61
C LYS A 360 18.51 -2.11 16.71
N PRO A 361 17.98 -0.89 16.97
CA PRO A 361 16.54 -0.71 17.18
C PRO A 361 15.70 -1.22 16.01
N VAL A 362 14.62 -1.94 16.33
CA VAL A 362 13.63 -2.44 15.35
C VAL A 362 12.24 -1.96 15.77
N TYR A 363 11.64 -1.12 14.93
CA TYR A 363 10.30 -0.55 15.17
C TYR A 363 9.39 -0.93 14.01
N VAL A 364 8.20 -1.45 14.35
CA VAL A 364 7.12 -1.71 13.39
C VAL A 364 6.03 -0.69 13.62
N VAL A 365 5.79 0.16 12.63
CA VAL A 365 4.76 1.21 12.68
C VAL A 365 3.69 0.88 11.65
N THR A 366 2.48 0.59 12.10
CA THR A 366 1.41 0.15 11.22
C THR A 366 0.22 1.09 11.31
N GLY A 367 -0.31 1.54 10.17
CA GLY A 367 -1.53 2.33 10.11
C GLY A 367 -2.72 1.56 10.66
N GLU A 368 -3.60 2.20 11.42
CA GLU A 368 -4.83 1.58 11.96
C GLU A 368 -5.70 0.95 10.87
N TYR A 369 -5.75 1.53 9.67
CA TYR A 369 -6.52 1.03 8.52
C TYR A 369 -5.76 0.00 7.68
N ASP A 370 -4.63 -0.50 8.16
CA ASP A 370 -3.86 -1.55 7.54
C ASP A 370 -4.19 -2.94 8.13
N PRO A 371 -4.43 -3.98 7.33
CA PRO A 371 -4.69 -5.32 7.85
C PRO A 371 -3.60 -5.88 8.78
N ALA A 372 -2.34 -5.46 8.62
CA ALA A 372 -1.23 -5.90 9.45
C ALA A 372 -1.32 -5.37 10.91
N SER A 373 -2.14 -4.35 11.16
CA SER A 373 -2.23 -3.66 12.46
C SER A 373 -2.84 -4.54 13.55
N ASP A 374 -3.78 -5.41 13.15
CA ASP A 374 -4.63 -6.18 14.06
C ASP A 374 -4.42 -7.71 13.94
N ASP A 375 -3.46 -8.17 13.14
CA ASP A 375 -3.11 -9.58 13.06
C ASP A 375 -2.06 -9.94 14.14
N ASP A 376 -2.53 -10.48 15.27
CA ASP A 376 -1.69 -10.91 16.40
C ASP A 376 -0.81 -12.15 16.12
N VAL A 377 -1.00 -12.80 14.97
CA VAL A 377 -0.30 -14.04 14.59
C VAL A 377 0.81 -13.76 13.59
N ASN A 378 0.54 -12.91 12.59
CA ASN A 378 1.44 -12.65 11.47
C ASN A 378 1.72 -11.16 11.23
N GLY A 379 0.95 -10.25 11.81
CA GLY A 379 1.09 -8.81 11.58
C GLY A 379 2.14 -8.15 12.47
N GLY A 380 2.02 -6.82 12.64
CA GLY A 380 2.93 -6.02 13.46
C GLY A 380 3.01 -6.44 14.94
N PRO A 381 1.89 -6.74 15.64
CA PRO A 381 1.94 -7.21 17.02
C PRO A 381 2.75 -8.51 17.21
N ALA A 382 2.79 -9.38 16.19
CA ALA A 382 3.57 -10.60 16.23
C ALA A 382 5.08 -10.33 16.23
N VAL A 383 5.55 -9.27 15.57
CA VAL A 383 6.97 -8.87 15.60
C VAL A 383 7.41 -8.54 17.02
N GLU A 384 6.71 -7.63 17.71
CA GLU A 384 7.03 -7.27 19.11
C GLU A 384 6.93 -8.47 20.05
N LYS A 385 5.94 -9.35 19.82
CA LYS A 385 5.74 -10.55 20.64
C LYS A 385 6.87 -11.57 20.50
N PHE A 386 7.41 -11.77 19.30
CA PHE A 386 8.34 -12.85 19.00
C PHE A 386 9.81 -12.42 18.85
N ILE A 387 10.08 -11.12 18.71
CA ILE A 387 11.45 -10.58 18.60
C ILE A 387 11.73 -9.70 19.83
N PRO A 388 12.50 -10.20 20.81
CA PRO A 388 12.82 -9.45 22.03
C PRO A 388 13.48 -8.11 21.71
N GLY A 389 12.94 -7.03 22.29
CA GLY A 389 13.44 -5.66 22.11
C GLY A 389 12.86 -4.91 20.91
N ALA A 390 12.17 -5.58 19.99
CA ALA A 390 11.42 -4.90 18.94
C ALA A 390 10.18 -4.22 19.53
N ARG A 391 9.70 -3.16 18.86
CA ARG A 391 8.52 -2.40 19.31
C ARG A 391 7.48 -2.29 18.22
N PHE A 392 6.21 -2.51 18.57
CA PHE A 392 5.08 -2.33 17.66
C PHE A 392 4.28 -1.09 18.05
N ILE A 393 3.94 -0.28 17.05
CA ILE A 393 3.19 0.95 17.22
C ILE A 393 2.07 1.00 16.17
N LYS A 394 0.84 1.12 16.66
CA LYS A 394 -0.33 1.37 15.82
C LYS A 394 -0.55 2.86 15.64
N ALA A 395 -0.48 3.34 14.41
CA ALA A 395 -0.67 4.74 14.06
C ALA A 395 -2.15 5.02 13.74
N ALA A 396 -2.83 5.63 14.72
CA ALA A 396 -4.27 5.92 14.66
C ALA A 396 -4.65 6.77 13.45
N GLY A 397 -5.72 6.37 12.76
CA GLY A 397 -6.27 7.10 11.61
C GLY A 397 -5.48 6.99 10.31
N LEU A 398 -4.32 6.33 10.29
CA LEU A 398 -3.47 6.18 9.10
C LEU A 398 -3.73 4.86 8.36
N GLY A 399 -3.44 4.84 7.06
CA GLY A 399 -3.65 3.68 6.19
C GLY A 399 -2.36 3.02 5.70
N HIS A 400 -2.48 2.13 4.72
CA HIS A 400 -1.34 1.36 4.17
C HIS A 400 -0.29 2.27 3.50
N PHE A 401 -0.70 3.43 2.99
CA PHE A 401 0.16 4.36 2.25
C PHE A 401 0.42 5.67 2.99
N ALA A 402 0.39 5.66 4.32
CA ALA A 402 0.51 6.85 5.18
C ALA A 402 1.57 7.88 4.74
N PRO A 403 2.80 7.49 4.32
CA PRO A 403 3.79 8.46 3.84
C PRO A 403 3.34 9.30 2.64
N CYS A 404 2.40 8.80 1.83
CA CYS A 404 1.90 9.41 0.61
C CYS A 404 0.45 9.90 0.73
N ASP A 405 -0.46 9.10 1.28
CA ASP A 405 -1.90 9.40 1.33
C ASP A 405 -2.27 10.37 2.46
N ASP A 406 -1.54 10.38 3.59
CA ASP A 406 -1.70 11.34 4.70
C ASP A 406 -0.33 11.77 5.28
N PRO A 407 0.46 12.56 4.52
CA PRO A 407 1.83 12.88 4.89
C PRO A 407 1.95 13.69 6.18
N ILE A 408 0.94 14.50 6.52
CA ILE A 408 0.93 15.29 7.76
C ILE A 408 0.67 14.39 8.96
N GLY A 409 -0.38 13.56 8.88
CA GLY A 409 -0.65 12.57 9.92
C GLY A 409 0.50 11.59 10.12
N PHE A 410 1.13 11.15 9.03
CA PHE A 410 2.33 10.31 9.09
C PHE A 410 3.50 11.03 9.76
N GLY A 411 3.80 12.26 9.36
CA GLY A 411 4.87 13.07 9.97
C GLY A 411 4.68 13.26 11.48
N ASP A 412 3.46 13.56 11.91
CA ASP A 412 3.12 13.73 13.34
C ASP A 412 3.25 12.43 14.14
N ALA A 413 2.98 11.28 13.52
CA ALA A 413 3.16 9.97 14.14
C ALA A 413 4.64 9.52 14.16
N ILE A 414 5.35 9.66 13.04
CA ILE A 414 6.66 9.05 12.85
C ILE A 414 7.80 9.83 13.51
N VAL A 415 7.72 11.16 13.57
CA VAL A 415 8.82 11.99 14.10
C VAL A 415 9.15 11.66 15.57
N PRO A 416 8.18 11.59 16.51
CA PRO A 416 8.46 11.19 17.88
C PRO A 416 9.04 9.79 18.00
N ILE A 417 8.59 8.85 17.15
CA ILE A 417 9.09 7.47 17.11
C ILE A 417 10.56 7.45 16.67
N LEU A 418 10.91 8.25 15.67
CA LEU A 418 12.30 8.36 15.21
C LEU A 418 13.20 8.99 16.27
N ASP A 419 12.71 9.94 17.07
CA ASP A 419 13.45 10.46 18.23
C ASP A 419 13.77 9.35 19.25
N GLU A 420 12.82 8.44 19.51
CA GLU A 420 13.04 7.27 20.36
C GLU A 420 14.05 6.29 19.76
N VAL A 421 13.96 6.02 18.44
CA VAL A 421 14.91 5.16 17.71
C VAL A 421 16.33 5.71 17.82
N ILE A 422 16.51 7.00 17.56
CA ILE A 422 17.81 7.68 17.63
C ILE A 422 18.40 7.58 19.05
N ALA A 423 17.59 7.84 20.07
CA ALA A 423 18.03 7.75 21.47
C ALA A 423 18.44 6.32 21.86
N GLN A 424 17.72 5.32 21.38
CA GLN A 424 18.01 3.92 21.65
C GLN A 424 19.30 3.46 20.96
N ALA A 425 19.49 3.81 19.68
CA ALA A 425 20.71 3.48 18.93
C ALA A 425 21.95 4.12 19.58
N ALA A 426 21.87 5.39 19.97
CA ALA A 426 22.96 6.08 20.66
C ALA A 426 23.33 5.47 22.01
N SER A 427 22.37 4.80 22.68
CA SER A 427 22.62 4.09 23.93
C SER A 427 23.28 2.72 23.69
N ALA A 428 22.89 2.02 22.62
CA ALA A 428 23.46 0.72 22.27
C ALA A 428 24.93 0.81 21.83
N ASP A 429 25.32 1.91 21.18
CA ASP A 429 26.74 2.15 20.81
C ASP A 429 27.65 2.46 22.02
N GLN A 430 27.06 2.71 23.20
CA GLN A 430 27.79 3.00 24.44
C GLN A 430 27.91 1.80 25.39
N SER A 431 27.18 0.71 25.14
CA SER A 431 27.16 -0.54 25.92
C SER A 431 28.01 -1.61 25.28
#